data_AF-A0A919P0K2-F1
#
_entry.id   AF-A0A919P0K2-F1
#
_cell.length_a   1.000
_cell.length_b   1.000
_cell.length_c   1.000
_cell.angle_alpha   90.00
_cell.angle_beta   90.00
_cell.angle_gamma   90.00
#
_symmetry.space_group_name_H-M   'P 1'
#
loop_
_entity.id
_entity.type
_entity.pdbx_description
1 polymer ?
#
loop_
_entity_poly.entity_id
_entity_poly.type
_entity_poly.pdbx_seq_one_letter_code
_entity_poly.pdbx_strand_id
1 'polypeptide(L)'
;MSDTSATSPDPELGSEGDTDQLPREDTLVDRGVDDLLDEGYSPPERARSNHYGETAWEESHRETIDQRIGQEEPEVWEVSPHVSGDREPLRAGRLVSDGDAVSAGGNDEFAIDAGVSGGAASAEEAAVHFIEEEYVDDRRYRDDDDEE
;
A
#
# COMPACT_ATOMS: atom_id res chain seq x y z
N MET A 1 -19.48 -21.38 26.10
CA MET A 1 -18.17 -21.33 25.43
C MET A 1 -18.39 -22.01 24.10
N SER A 2 -18.38 -21.25 23.01
CA SER A 2 -18.51 -21.83 21.67
C SER A 2 -17.18 -22.49 21.35
N ASP A 3 -17.21 -23.79 21.06
CA ASP A 3 -16.08 -24.56 20.57
C ASP A 3 -15.76 -24.03 19.16
N THR A 4 -14.63 -23.35 19.00
CA THR A 4 -14.11 -22.99 17.68
C THR A 4 -13.41 -24.22 17.12
N SER A 5 -13.85 -24.72 15.97
CA SER A 5 -13.38 -25.96 15.32
C SER A 5 -11.87 -26.08 15.11
N ALA A 6 -11.10 -25.00 15.28
CA ALA A 6 -9.66 -24.97 15.08
C ALA A 6 -8.82 -25.74 16.13
N THR A 7 -9.39 -26.22 17.23
CA THR A 7 -8.62 -26.93 18.30
C THR A 7 -9.15 -28.32 18.64
N SER A 8 -10.34 -28.68 18.15
CA SER A 8 -10.86 -30.03 18.37
C SER A 8 -10.41 -30.96 17.23
N PRO A 9 -9.82 -32.13 17.52
CA PRO A 9 -9.41 -33.08 16.48
C PRO A 9 -10.60 -33.56 15.66
N ASP A 10 -10.44 -33.60 14.35
CA ASP A 10 -11.44 -34.22 13.47
C ASP A 10 -11.56 -35.72 13.84
N PRO A 11 -12.76 -36.22 14.16
CA PRO A 11 -12.93 -37.60 14.64
C PRO A 11 -12.68 -38.67 13.58
N GLU A 12 -12.68 -38.34 12.28
CA GLU A 12 -12.37 -39.27 11.19
C GLU A 12 -10.89 -39.27 10.81
N LEU A 13 -10.23 -38.10 10.87
CA LEU A 13 -8.83 -37.94 10.45
C LEU A 13 -7.85 -37.97 11.62
N GLY A 14 -8.30 -37.71 12.85
CA GLY A 14 -7.45 -37.62 14.05
C GLY A 14 -6.50 -36.42 14.06
N SER A 15 -6.58 -35.54 13.05
CA SER A 15 -5.80 -34.32 12.92
C SER A 15 -6.48 -33.15 13.62
N GLU A 16 -5.71 -32.36 14.35
CA GLU A 16 -6.14 -31.12 15.02
C GLU A 16 -5.88 -29.92 14.10
N GLY A 17 -6.85 -29.01 13.96
CA GLY A 17 -6.67 -27.76 13.19
C GLY A 17 -7.39 -27.75 11.85
N ASP A 18 -7.07 -26.72 11.04
CA ASP A 18 -7.69 -26.53 9.73
C ASP A 18 -7.09 -27.51 8.72
N THR A 19 -7.89 -28.50 8.35
CA THR A 19 -7.48 -29.58 7.42
C THR A 19 -7.63 -29.16 5.96
N ASP A 20 -8.10 -27.93 5.71
CA ASP A 20 -8.34 -27.40 4.37
C ASP A 20 -7.12 -26.68 3.74
N GLN A 21 -5.94 -26.80 4.35
CA GLN A 21 -4.72 -26.18 3.83
C GLN A 21 -4.47 -26.61 2.37
N LEU A 22 -4.27 -25.61 1.52
CA LEU A 22 -4.00 -25.82 0.10
C LEU A 22 -2.61 -26.45 -0.11
N PRO A 23 -2.48 -27.44 -0.99
CA PRO A 23 -1.18 -28.01 -1.33
C PRO A 23 -0.30 -26.97 -2.04
N ARG A 24 1.02 -27.19 -2.05
CA ARG A 24 2.00 -26.28 -2.66
C ARG A 24 1.66 -25.89 -4.11
N GLU A 25 1.17 -26.86 -4.89
CA GLU A 25 0.73 -26.67 -6.27
C GLU A 25 -0.40 -25.63 -6.44
N ASP A 26 -1.19 -25.39 -5.39
CA ASP A 26 -2.32 -24.46 -5.40
C ASP A 26 -2.02 -23.10 -4.75
N THR A 27 -0.90 -22.98 -4.02
CA THR A 27 -0.57 -21.74 -3.28
C THR A 27 0.33 -20.77 -4.06
N LEU A 28 0.95 -21.19 -5.17
CA LEU A 28 1.96 -20.43 -5.93
C LEU A 28 3.13 -19.89 -5.07
N VAL A 29 3.30 -20.38 -3.84
CA VAL A 29 4.35 -19.96 -2.91
C VAL A 29 5.43 -21.03 -2.90
N ASP A 30 6.66 -20.65 -3.26
CA ASP A 30 7.81 -21.55 -3.20
C ASP A 30 8.78 -21.15 -2.07
N ARG A 31 8.67 -21.84 -0.94
CA ARG A 31 9.56 -21.69 0.23
C ARG A 31 10.60 -22.81 0.37
N GLY A 32 10.74 -23.67 -0.64
CA GLY A 32 11.82 -24.67 -0.71
C GLY A 32 11.59 -25.98 0.05
N VAL A 33 10.38 -26.23 0.55
CA VAL A 33 9.94 -27.50 1.15
C VAL A 33 8.87 -28.17 0.29
N ASP A 34 8.78 -29.51 0.33
CA ASP A 34 7.77 -30.27 -0.41
C ASP A 34 6.38 -30.13 0.23
N ASP A 35 6.30 -30.21 1.57
CA ASP A 35 5.12 -29.88 2.36
C ASP A 35 5.33 -28.55 3.11
N LEU A 36 4.34 -27.65 3.05
CA LEU A 36 4.37 -26.38 3.77
C LEU A 36 4.39 -26.60 5.30
N LEU A 37 3.89 -27.74 5.79
CA LEU A 37 3.93 -28.10 7.21
C LEU A 37 5.32 -28.52 7.70
N ASP A 38 6.25 -28.87 6.80
CA ASP A 38 7.62 -29.26 7.16
C ASP A 38 8.53 -28.05 7.44
N GLU A 39 8.06 -26.82 7.20
CA GLU A 39 8.86 -25.63 7.43
C GLU A 39 8.99 -25.29 8.92
N GLY A 40 10.21 -25.40 9.45
CA GLY A 40 10.55 -24.95 10.79
C GLY A 40 10.93 -23.47 10.83
N TYR A 41 10.31 -22.69 11.71
CA TYR A 41 10.79 -21.34 12.02
C TYR A 41 11.94 -21.40 13.03
N SER A 42 13.09 -20.84 12.68
CA SER A 42 14.23 -20.64 13.60
C SER A 42 14.25 -19.17 14.05
N PRO A 43 13.87 -18.87 15.30
CA PRO A 43 13.94 -17.51 15.82
C PRO A 43 15.38 -16.98 15.78
N PRO A 44 15.58 -15.65 15.66
CA PRO A 44 16.91 -15.07 15.73
C PRO A 44 17.68 -15.54 16.98
N GLU A 45 18.95 -15.92 16.80
CA GLU A 45 19.83 -16.34 17.92
C GLU A 45 20.20 -15.19 18.88
N ARG A 46 19.74 -13.97 18.57
CA ARG A 46 19.94 -12.78 19.40
C ARG A 46 18.63 -12.36 20.07
N ALA A 47 18.75 -11.80 21.26
CA ALA A 47 17.62 -11.14 21.92
C ALA A 47 17.05 -10.05 21.00
N ARG A 48 15.72 -10.03 20.84
CA ARG A 48 15.01 -8.86 20.31
C ARG A 48 15.18 -7.70 21.28
N SER A 49 15.18 -6.47 20.76
CA SER A 49 14.93 -5.31 21.60
C SER A 49 13.55 -5.47 22.24
N ASN A 50 13.46 -5.31 23.56
CA ASN A 50 12.18 -5.31 24.25
C ASN A 50 11.32 -4.15 23.75
N HIS A 51 10.03 -4.38 23.59
CA HIS A 51 9.04 -3.36 23.25
C HIS A 51 8.14 -3.08 24.46
N TYR A 52 7.52 -1.91 24.50
CA TYR A 52 6.57 -1.58 25.56
C TYR A 52 5.37 -2.53 25.48
N GLY A 53 4.97 -3.12 26.61
CA GLY A 53 3.82 -4.03 26.70
C GLY A 53 4.19 -5.50 26.89
N GLU A 54 5.48 -5.83 27.00
CA GLU A 54 5.96 -7.19 27.26
C GLU A 54 5.93 -7.57 28.75
N THR A 55 5.80 -6.58 29.65
CA THR A 55 5.62 -6.82 31.09
C THR A 55 4.18 -6.61 31.55
N ALA A 56 3.75 -7.35 32.58
CA ALA A 56 2.42 -7.21 33.16
C ALA A 56 2.11 -5.79 33.66
N TRP A 57 3.14 -5.05 34.10
CA TRP A 57 2.98 -3.65 34.50
C TRP A 57 2.67 -2.76 33.30
N GLU A 58 3.40 -2.91 32.19
CA GLU A 58 3.19 -2.12 30.96
C GLU A 58 1.83 -2.42 30.32
N GLU A 59 1.41 -3.69 30.29
CA GLU A 59 0.08 -4.06 29.78
C GLU A 59 -1.05 -3.37 30.56
N SER A 60 -0.90 -3.29 31.89
CA SER A 60 -1.88 -2.63 32.76
C SER A 60 -1.90 -1.09 32.62
N HIS A 61 -0.74 -0.48 32.34
CA HIS A 61 -0.61 0.97 32.22
C HIS A 61 -0.88 1.47 30.79
N ARG A 62 -0.80 0.57 29.81
CA ARG A 62 -0.90 0.84 28.37
C ARG A 62 0.11 1.89 27.90
N GLU A 63 0.28 1.91 26.59
CA GLU A 63 1.18 2.83 25.92
C GLU A 63 0.53 4.21 25.74
N THR A 64 1.31 5.28 25.85
CA THR A 64 0.84 6.64 25.53
C THR A 64 0.94 6.95 24.04
N ILE A 65 0.20 7.95 23.56
CA ILE A 65 0.31 8.40 22.17
C ILE A 65 1.73 8.88 21.84
N ASP A 66 2.38 9.60 22.76
CA ASP A 66 3.76 10.05 22.56
C ASP A 66 4.74 8.88 22.41
N GLN A 67 4.53 7.78 23.15
CA GLN A 67 5.35 6.56 23.05
C GLN A 67 5.16 5.88 21.69
N ARG A 68 3.94 5.86 21.16
CA ARG A 68 3.65 5.32 19.81
C ARG A 68 4.32 6.14 18.72
N ILE A 69 4.18 7.46 18.79
CA ILE A 69 4.81 8.38 17.83
C ILE A 69 6.33 8.18 17.82
N GLY A 70 6.95 7.96 18.99
CA GLY A 70 8.39 7.71 19.07
C GLY A 70 8.85 6.36 18.47
N GLN A 71 7.92 5.42 18.24
CA GLN A 71 8.20 4.13 17.59
C GLN A 71 7.92 4.13 16.08
N GLU A 72 7.19 5.13 15.59
CA GLU A 72 6.91 5.28 14.16
C GLU A 72 8.18 5.70 13.40
N GLU A 73 8.44 5.04 12.27
CA GLU A 73 9.47 5.49 11.32
C GLU A 73 8.82 6.44 10.29
N PRO A 74 9.43 7.60 9.98
CA PRO A 74 8.89 8.50 8.97
C PRO A 74 8.80 7.85 7.60
N GLU A 75 7.68 8.05 6.91
CA GLU A 75 7.54 7.63 5.52
C GLU A 75 8.52 8.39 4.62
N VAL A 76 9.18 7.67 3.70
CA VAL A 76 10.11 8.25 2.73
C VAL A 76 9.32 8.73 1.51
N TRP A 77 8.96 10.02 1.48
CA TRP A 77 8.22 10.64 0.37
C TRP A 77 9.06 10.91 -0.89
N GLU A 78 10.39 10.85 -0.78
CA GLU A 78 11.31 11.14 -1.90
C GLU A 78 11.45 9.98 -2.89
N VAL A 79 10.99 8.78 -2.53
CA VAL A 79 10.99 7.63 -3.42
C VAL A 79 9.61 7.53 -4.04
N SER A 80 9.48 7.95 -5.30
CA SER A 80 8.28 7.66 -6.08
C SER A 80 8.01 6.15 -6.01
N PRO A 81 6.77 5.72 -5.70
CA PRO A 81 6.45 4.31 -5.58
C PRO A 81 6.94 3.58 -6.82
N HIS A 82 7.77 2.55 -6.62
CA HIS A 82 8.25 1.75 -7.74
C HIS A 82 7.04 1.10 -8.39
N VAL A 83 6.74 1.54 -9.60
CA VAL A 83 5.70 0.96 -10.42
C VAL A 83 6.20 -0.40 -10.90
N SER A 84 5.83 -1.46 -10.20
CA SER A 84 6.10 -2.83 -10.62
C SER A 84 5.07 -3.29 -11.67
N GLY A 85 5.54 -3.76 -12.83
CA GLY A 85 4.73 -4.36 -13.91
C GLY A 85 4.64 -3.54 -15.21
N ASP A 86 3.98 -4.09 -16.24
CA ASP A 86 3.67 -3.53 -17.58
C ASP A 86 2.84 -2.21 -17.52
N ARG A 87 3.31 -1.23 -16.76
CA ARG A 87 2.69 0.09 -16.68
C ARG A 87 3.55 1.09 -17.42
N GLU A 88 2.88 1.86 -18.26
CA GLU A 88 3.47 3.02 -18.91
C GLU A 88 3.93 4.06 -17.85
N PRO A 89 5.17 4.55 -17.92
CA PRO A 89 5.82 5.32 -16.86
C PRO A 89 5.14 6.65 -16.50
N LEU A 90 4.32 7.20 -17.39
CA LEU A 90 3.66 8.51 -17.22
C LEU A 90 2.15 8.39 -16.96
N ARG A 91 1.62 7.19 -16.77
CA ARG A 91 0.17 7.01 -16.58
C ARG A 91 -0.29 7.56 -15.22
N ALA A 92 -1.25 8.46 -15.23
CA ALA A 92 -1.89 9.01 -14.03
C ALA A 92 -2.58 7.92 -13.18
N GLY A 93 -2.65 8.14 -11.87
CA GLY A 93 -3.42 7.31 -10.93
C GLY A 93 -4.89 7.72 -10.86
N ARG A 94 -5.50 7.51 -9.69
CA ARG A 94 -6.90 7.85 -9.42
C ARG A 94 -7.05 9.33 -9.17
N LEU A 95 -7.81 10.01 -10.03
CA LEU A 95 -8.11 11.42 -9.88
C LEU A 95 -9.32 11.61 -8.96
N VAL A 96 -9.16 12.42 -7.92
CA VAL A 96 -10.25 12.87 -7.03
C VAL A 96 -10.35 14.38 -7.09
N SER A 97 -11.56 14.92 -7.00
CA SER A 97 -11.79 16.37 -7.04
C SER A 97 -10.96 17.08 -5.95
N ASP A 98 -10.28 18.15 -6.36
CA ASP A 98 -9.50 18.98 -5.47
C ASP A 98 -10.41 19.99 -4.75
N GLY A 99 -10.67 19.76 -3.47
CA GLY A 99 -11.54 20.62 -2.66
C GLY A 99 -10.94 21.98 -2.30
N ASP A 100 -9.62 22.14 -2.43
CA ASP A 100 -8.91 23.38 -2.15
C ASP A 100 -8.65 24.20 -3.44
N ALA A 101 -9.01 23.64 -4.59
CA ALA A 101 -8.84 24.32 -5.87
C ALA A 101 -9.76 25.54 -6.00
N VAL A 102 -9.28 26.54 -6.75
CA VAL A 102 -10.11 27.68 -7.13
C VAL A 102 -11.29 27.20 -7.98
N SER A 103 -12.46 27.84 -7.83
CA SER A 103 -13.62 27.47 -8.65
C SER A 103 -13.27 27.61 -10.12
N ALA A 104 -13.28 26.48 -10.81
CA ALA A 104 -13.16 26.41 -12.24
C ALA A 104 -14.48 26.86 -12.88
N GLY A 105 -14.39 27.62 -13.98
CA GLY A 105 -15.55 28.15 -14.67
C GLY A 105 -16.17 27.15 -15.63
N GLY A 106 -17.50 27.19 -15.81
CA GLY A 106 -18.19 26.50 -16.90
C GLY A 106 -18.26 24.97 -16.74
N ASN A 107 -17.24 24.24 -17.19
CA ASN A 107 -17.18 22.78 -17.20
C ASN A 107 -15.79 22.23 -16.81
N ASP A 108 -14.89 23.10 -16.37
CA ASP A 108 -13.54 22.70 -15.97
C ASP A 108 -13.60 22.23 -14.49
N GLU A 109 -12.78 21.25 -14.12
CA GLU A 109 -12.68 20.70 -12.76
C GLU A 109 -11.21 20.40 -12.48
N PHE A 110 -10.77 20.71 -11.26
CA PHE A 110 -9.42 20.37 -10.80
C PHE A 110 -9.46 19.06 -10.01
N ALA A 111 -8.42 18.25 -10.16
CA ALA A 111 -8.31 16.98 -9.46
C ALA A 111 -6.87 16.72 -9.03
N ILE A 112 -6.72 15.99 -7.93
CA ILE A 112 -5.44 15.48 -7.42
C ILE A 112 -5.31 13.98 -7.69
N ASP A 113 -4.09 13.53 -7.99
CA ASP A 113 -3.78 12.11 -8.09
C ASP A 113 -3.69 11.51 -6.68
N ALA A 114 -4.65 10.65 -6.33
CA ALA A 114 -4.74 9.92 -5.07
C ALA A 114 -4.08 8.53 -5.14
N GLY A 115 -3.27 8.27 -6.16
CA GLY A 115 -2.50 7.04 -6.32
C GLY A 115 -3.25 5.90 -6.99
N VAL A 116 -2.72 4.68 -6.87
CA VAL A 116 -3.20 3.50 -7.60
C VAL A 116 -4.50 2.93 -7.03
N SER A 117 -5.53 2.80 -7.86
CA SER A 117 -6.78 2.08 -7.55
C SER A 117 -6.66 0.54 -7.61
N GLY A 118 -5.52 -0.05 -7.24
CA GLY A 118 -5.33 -1.51 -7.18
C GLY A 118 -5.73 -2.32 -8.42
N GLY A 119 -5.71 -1.72 -9.62
CA GLY A 119 -6.16 -2.34 -10.87
C GLY A 119 -7.63 -2.14 -11.24
N ALA A 120 -8.44 -1.49 -10.40
CA ALA A 120 -9.86 -1.20 -10.65
C ALA A 120 -10.10 0.14 -11.38
N ALA A 121 -9.07 0.73 -11.98
CA ALA A 121 -9.20 1.97 -12.75
C ALA A 121 -10.08 1.74 -13.98
N SER A 122 -10.90 2.73 -14.32
CA SER A 122 -11.67 2.71 -15.56
C SER A 122 -10.76 2.80 -16.80
N ALA A 123 -11.25 2.41 -17.98
CA ALA A 123 -10.47 2.51 -19.22
C ALA A 123 -10.07 3.96 -19.56
N GLU A 124 -10.92 4.93 -19.23
CA GLU A 124 -10.69 6.36 -19.47
C GLU A 124 -9.60 6.90 -18.54
N GLU A 125 -9.70 6.59 -17.25
CA GLU A 125 -8.66 6.89 -16.24
C GLU A 125 -7.34 6.18 -16.58
N ALA A 126 -7.39 5.00 -17.18
CA ALA A 126 -6.21 4.29 -17.64
C ALA A 126 -5.51 4.93 -18.86
N ALA A 127 -6.21 5.78 -19.61
CA ALA A 127 -5.67 6.44 -20.79
C ALA A 127 -4.99 7.80 -20.48
N VAL A 128 -5.13 8.33 -19.27
CA VAL A 128 -4.57 9.64 -18.88
C VAL A 128 -3.08 9.51 -18.54
N HIS A 129 -2.26 10.42 -19.09
CA HIS A 129 -0.82 10.47 -18.87
C HIS A 129 -0.36 11.89 -18.51
N PHE A 130 0.68 12.00 -17.68
CA PHE A 130 1.37 13.25 -17.43
C PHE A 130 2.15 13.68 -18.67
N ILE A 131 2.05 14.95 -19.00
CA ILE A 131 2.87 15.61 -20.01
C ILE A 131 3.82 16.53 -19.25
N GLU A 132 5.13 16.36 -19.44
CA GLU A 132 6.10 17.30 -18.88
C GLU A 132 5.90 18.67 -19.53
N GLU A 133 5.63 19.70 -18.72
CA GLU A 133 5.54 21.06 -19.23
C GLU A 133 6.95 21.57 -19.55
N GLU A 134 7.26 21.73 -20.84
CA GLU A 134 8.36 22.59 -21.25
C GLU A 134 7.94 24.04 -20.95
N TYR A 135 8.69 24.74 -20.11
CA TYR A 135 8.44 26.15 -19.81
C TYR A 135 8.64 26.98 -21.08
N VAL A 136 7.55 27.29 -21.79
CA VAL A 136 7.59 28.17 -22.96
C VAL A 136 7.50 29.62 -22.45
N ASP A 137 8.57 30.40 -22.63
CA ASP A 137 8.56 31.82 -22.27
C ASP A 137 7.57 32.58 -23.15
N ASP A 138 6.40 32.91 -22.60
CA ASP A 138 5.32 33.64 -23.26
C ASP A 138 5.75 35.01 -23.83
N ARG A 139 6.91 35.54 -23.40
CA ARG A 139 7.50 36.77 -23.98
C ARG A 139 7.88 36.62 -25.46
N ARG A 140 7.95 35.40 -25.99
CA ARG A 140 8.26 35.13 -27.40
C ARG A 140 7.04 35.28 -28.33
N TYR A 141 5.83 35.35 -27.78
CA TYR A 141 4.58 35.49 -28.53
C TYR A 141 3.95 36.89 -28.43
N ARG A 142 4.62 37.82 -27.75
CA ARG A 142 4.26 39.23 -27.80
C ARG A 142 4.91 39.83 -29.05
N ASP A 143 4.29 39.58 -30.20
CA ASP A 143 4.63 40.32 -31.42
C ASP A 143 4.53 41.82 -31.12
N ASP A 144 5.52 42.58 -31.59
CA ASP A 144 5.65 44.02 -31.52
C ASP A 144 4.52 44.71 -32.33
N ASP A 145 3.27 44.66 -31.86
CA ASP A 145 2.09 45.28 -32.49
C ASP A 145 1.68 46.61 -31.82
N ASP A 146 2.66 47.37 -31.31
CA ASP A 146 2.48 48.76 -30.82
C ASP A 146 3.40 49.73 -31.59
N GLU A 147 3.28 49.76 -32.91
CA GLU A 147 3.68 50.93 -33.72
C GLU A 147 2.54 51.25 -34.70
N GLU A 148 1.74 52.28 -34.40
CA GLU A 148 1.19 53.31 -35.32
C GLU A 148 0.45 54.42 -34.54
#